data_AF-A0A2D7W2Y1-F1
#
_entry.id   AF-A0A2D7W2Y1-F1
#
_cell.length_a   1.000
_cell.length_b   1.000
_cell.length_c   1.000
_cell.angle_alpha   90.00
_cell.angle_beta   90.00
_cell.angle_gamma   90.00
#
_symmetry.space_group_name_H-M   'P 1'
#
loop_
_entity.id
_entity.type
_entity.pdbx_description
1 polymer ?
#
loop_
_entity_poly.entity_id
_entity_poly.type
_entity_poly.pdbx_seq_one_letter_code
_entity_poly.pdbx_strand_id
1 'polypeptide(L)'
;AGIVVQITPPPWNFFEKSFVDEDGFIHDGTTSAKAGDYVELCAECDLFMVFSACRSTIGNIQDGNPAGAQIFINQQDNTAAGY
;
A
#
# COMPACT_ATOMS: atom_id res chain seq x y z
N ALA A 1 -15.74 20.15 -6.83
CA ALA A 1 -14.50 20.32 -7.63
C ALA A 1 -13.54 19.21 -7.23
N GLY A 2 -12.82 18.61 -8.18
CA GLY A 2 -11.85 17.53 -7.90
C GLY A 2 -10.49 18.08 -7.48
N ILE A 3 -9.64 17.20 -6.93
CA ILE A 3 -8.23 17.50 -6.65
C ILE A 3 -7.44 17.24 -7.94
N VAL A 4 -6.74 18.27 -8.45
CA VAL A 4 -5.87 18.14 -9.62
C VAL A 4 -4.49 17.72 -9.15
N VAL A 5 -4.06 16.53 -9.56
CA VAL A 5 -2.72 16.01 -9.25
C VAL A 5 -1.83 16.24 -10.48
N GLN A 6 -0.75 17.00 -10.31
CA GLN A 6 0.17 17.36 -11.40
C GLN A 6 1.13 16.22 -11.77
N ILE A 7 1.46 15.37 -10.80
CA ILE A 7 2.41 14.25 -10.94
C ILE A 7 1.85 13.05 -10.17
N THR A 8 1.84 11.87 -10.77
CA THR A 8 1.59 10.62 -10.05
C THR A 8 2.93 10.08 -9.53
N PRO A 9 3.22 10.21 -8.22
CA PRO A 9 4.45 9.64 -7.68
C PRO A 9 4.44 8.10 -7.83
N PRO A 10 5.62 7.45 -7.83
CA PRO A 10 5.68 6.00 -7.72
C PRO A 10 4.89 5.53 -6.49
N PRO A 11 4.02 4.52 -6.63
CA PRO A 11 3.26 4.01 -5.50
C PRO A 11 4.18 3.31 -4.50
N TRP A 12 3.76 3.29 -3.24
CA TRP A 12 4.27 2.32 -2.30
C TRP A 12 3.45 1.04 -2.42
N ASN A 13 4.05 0.01 -3.02
CA ASN A 13 3.37 -1.26 -3.28
C ASN A 13 3.34 -2.13 -2.02
N PHE A 14 2.31 -1.96 -1.19
CA PHE A 14 2.11 -2.81 -0.02
C PHE A 14 1.88 -4.28 -0.42
N PHE A 15 2.52 -5.18 0.33
CA PHE A 15 2.46 -6.64 0.14
C PHE A 15 2.99 -7.16 -1.19
N GLU A 16 3.45 -6.31 -2.10
CA GLU A 16 4.18 -6.75 -3.28
C GLU A 16 5.53 -7.33 -2.86
N LYS A 17 5.90 -8.44 -3.50
CA LYS A 17 7.20 -9.05 -3.33
C LYS A 17 8.04 -8.81 -4.58
N SER A 18 8.96 -7.86 -4.47
CA SER A 18 9.98 -7.57 -5.49
C SER A 18 11.35 -7.60 -4.81
N PHE A 19 12.32 -8.25 -5.43
CA PHE A 19 13.67 -8.38 -4.89
C PHE A 19 14.71 -8.14 -5.97
N VAL A 20 15.85 -7.61 -5.55
CA VAL A 20 17.02 -7.42 -6.41
C VAL A 20 17.96 -8.60 -6.18
N ASP A 21 18.37 -9.27 -7.25
CA ASP A 21 19.35 -10.36 -7.17
C ASP A 21 20.80 -9.85 -7.09
N GLU A 22 21.76 -10.77 -7.01
CA GLU A 22 23.19 -10.46 -6.91
C GLU A 22 23.74 -9.75 -8.16
N ASP A 23 23.08 -9.93 -9.31
CA ASP A 23 23.43 -9.32 -10.59
C ASP A 23 22.75 -7.94 -10.78
N GLY A 24 21.89 -7.52 -9.85
CA GLY A 24 21.19 -6.25 -9.87
C GLY A 24 19.86 -6.25 -10.65
N PHE A 25 19.36 -7.42 -11.05
CA PHE A 25 18.07 -7.54 -11.71
C PHE A 25 16.92 -7.58 -10.71
N ILE A 26 15.79 -6.96 -11.09
CA ILE A 26 14.55 -7.00 -10.32
C ILE A 26 13.76 -8.24 -10.72
N HIS A 27 13.33 -8.99 -9.72
CA HIS A 27 12.44 -10.13 -9.85
C HIS A 27 11.20 -9.91 -9.02
N ASP A 28 10.07 -10.40 -9.53
CA ASP A 28 8.82 -10.47 -8.80
C ASP A 28 8.58 -11.88 -8.26
N GLY A 29 7.88 -11.95 -7.14
CA GLY A 29 7.45 -13.21 -6.55
C GLY A 29 6.04 -13.11 -6.00
N THR A 30 5.46 -14.26 -5.73
CA THR A 30 4.15 -14.33 -5.05
C THR A 30 4.22 -13.65 -3.70
N THR A 31 3.25 -12.77 -3.44
CA THR A 31 3.04 -12.19 -2.12
C THR A 31 3.02 -13.27 -1.04
N SER A 32 3.67 -13.00 0.08
CA SER A 32 3.58 -13.86 1.28
C SER A 32 2.47 -13.43 2.23
N ALA A 33 1.78 -12.33 1.91
CA ALA A 33 0.71 -11.79 2.73
C ALA A 33 -0.53 -12.70 2.70
N LYS A 34 -1.22 -12.76 3.82
CA LYS A 34 -2.42 -13.57 4.04
C LYS A 34 -3.56 -12.69 4.53
N ALA A 35 -4.79 -13.22 4.43
CA ALA A 35 -5.95 -12.54 5.00
C ALA A 35 -5.73 -12.29 6.51
N GLY A 36 -5.81 -11.02 6.91
CA GLY A 36 -5.56 -10.57 8.28
C GLY A 36 -4.20 -9.90 8.48
N ASP A 37 -3.25 -10.06 7.56
CA ASP A 37 -2.02 -9.26 7.58
C ASP A 37 -2.35 -7.79 7.29
N TYR A 38 -1.72 -6.88 8.02
CA TYR A 38 -1.96 -5.44 7.89
C TYR A 38 -0.67 -4.64 8.04
N VAL A 39 -0.70 -3.42 7.49
CA VAL A 39 0.27 -2.36 7.77
C VAL A 39 -0.48 -1.25 8.46
N GLU A 40 0.04 -0.79 9.59
CA GLU A 40 -0.48 0.38 10.29
C GLU A 40 0.39 1.60 9.96
N LEU A 41 -0.25 2.71 9.61
CA LEU A 41 0.41 3.97 9.30
C LEU A 41 -0.09 5.06 10.26
N CYS A 42 0.83 5.86 10.79
CA CYS A 42 0.50 7.06 11.54
C CYS A 42 0.50 8.27 10.60
N ALA A 43 -0.59 9.04 10.59
CA ALA A 43 -0.64 10.30 9.86
C ALA A 43 0.02 11.40 10.71
N GLU A 44 1.28 11.73 10.41
CA GLU A 44 2.03 12.80 11.11
C GLU A 44 1.56 14.21 10.75
N CYS A 45 0.74 14.34 9.70
CA CYS A 45 0.12 15.58 9.26
C CYS A 45 -1.20 15.29 8.53
N ASP A 46 -1.90 16.34 8.09
CA ASP A 46 -3.10 16.19 7.25
C ASP A 46 -2.71 15.63 5.88
N LEU A 47 -3.30 14.49 5.50
CA LEU A 47 -2.94 13.76 4.28
C LEU A 47 -4.13 13.58 3.33
N PHE A 48 -3.83 13.66 2.03
CA PHE A 48 -4.70 13.13 0.98
C PHE A 48 -4.09 11.82 0.47
N MET A 49 -4.71 10.69 0.81
CA MET A 49 -4.23 9.35 0.45
C MET A 49 -5.10 8.73 -0.64
N VAL A 50 -4.44 8.04 -1.57
CA VAL A 50 -5.11 7.27 -2.63
C VAL A 50 -4.59 5.83 -2.58
N PHE A 51 -5.51 4.88 -2.48
CA PHE A 51 -5.21 3.45 -2.51
C PHE A 51 -5.79 2.85 -3.79
N SER A 52 -5.00 1.98 -4.43
CA SER A 52 -5.44 1.22 -5.60
C SER A 52 -5.23 -0.27 -5.33
N ALA A 53 -6.30 -1.06 -5.38
CA ALA A 53 -6.18 -2.51 -5.42
C ALA A 53 -5.64 -2.91 -6.79
N CYS A 54 -4.37 -3.33 -6.84
CA CYS A 54 -3.70 -3.67 -8.09
C CYS A 54 -4.41 -4.85 -8.78
N ARG A 55 -4.89 -4.63 -10.00
CA ARG A 55 -5.56 -5.65 -10.82
C ARG A 55 -4.61 -6.43 -11.74
N SER A 56 -3.30 -6.26 -11.57
CA SER A 56 -2.33 -6.87 -12.48
C SER A 56 -2.39 -8.39 -12.38
N THR A 57 -2.52 -9.04 -13.52
CA THR A 57 -2.33 -10.49 -13.69
C THR A 57 -1.01 -10.80 -14.40
N ILE A 58 -0.17 -9.77 -14.61
CA ILE A 58 1.14 -9.88 -15.23
C ILE A 58 2.16 -10.14 -14.13
N GLY A 59 3.07 -11.09 -14.38
CA GLY A 59 4.05 -11.52 -13.39
C GLY A 59 3.43 -12.45 -12.34
N ASN A 60 4.16 -12.68 -11.25
CA ASN A 60 3.82 -13.56 -10.16
C ASN A 60 3.44 -12.80 -8.86
N ILE A 61 3.33 -11.47 -8.88
CA ILE A 61 3.11 -10.63 -7.68
C ILE A 61 1.92 -11.10 -6.81
N GLN A 62 0.80 -11.45 -7.46
CA GLN A 62 -0.44 -11.93 -6.81
C GLN A 62 -0.84 -13.34 -7.27
N ASP A 63 0.09 -14.14 -7.79
CA ASP A 63 -0.19 -15.49 -8.34
C ASP A 63 -1.35 -15.52 -9.35
N GLY A 64 -1.50 -14.45 -10.14
CA GLY A 64 -2.57 -14.29 -11.12
C GLY A 64 -3.98 -14.10 -10.53
N ASN A 65 -4.15 -14.01 -9.22
CA ASN A 65 -5.44 -13.89 -8.54
C ASN A 65 -5.54 -12.61 -7.69
N PRO A 66 -5.65 -11.43 -8.31
CA PRO A 66 -5.70 -10.15 -7.59
C PRO A 66 -6.92 -10.08 -6.66
N ALA A 67 -6.70 -9.64 -5.43
CA ALA A 67 -7.73 -9.44 -4.42
C ALA A 67 -7.89 -7.96 -4.04
N GLY A 68 -9.01 -7.64 -3.40
CA GLY A 68 -9.24 -6.31 -2.83
C GLY A 68 -8.44 -6.07 -1.55
N ALA A 69 -8.40 -4.82 -1.10
CA ALA A 69 -7.84 -4.41 0.18
C ALA A 69 -8.90 -3.73 1.05
N GLN A 70 -8.79 -3.88 2.37
CA GLN A 70 -9.60 -3.14 3.33
C GLN A 70 -8.77 -1.99 3.92
N ILE A 71 -9.39 -0.83 4.07
CA ILE A 71 -8.75 0.36 4.65
C ILE A 71 -9.59 0.77 5.85
N PHE A 72 -8.96 0.81 7.01
CA PHE A 72 -9.57 1.23 8.26
C PHE A 72 -8.93 2.55 8.70
N ILE A 73 -9.75 3.50 9.11
CA ILE A 73 -9.30 4.78 9.65
C ILE A 73 -9.64 4.79 11.13
N ASN A 74 -8.61 4.75 11.98
CA ASN A 74 -8.76 4.98 13.41
C ASN A 74 -8.47 6.45 13.70
N GLN A 75 -9.50 7.20 14.10
CA GLN A 75 -9.30 8.54 14.64
C GLN A 75 -8.84 8.39 16.09
N GLN A 76 -7.62 8.83 16.38
CA GLN A 76 -7.20 9.03 17.76
C GLN A 76 -7.74 10.40 18.20
N ASP A 77 -8.72 10.39 19.11
CA ASP A 77 -9.18 11.62 19.75
C ASP A 77 -8.06 12.17 20.63
N ASN A 78 -7.38 13.21 20.16
CA ASN A 78 -6.35 13.94 20.92
C ASN A 78 -6.94 14.79 22.08
N THR A 79 -8.16 14.51 22.54
CA THR A 79 -8.81 15.26 23.63
C THR A 79 -8.27 14.92 25.02
N ALA A 80 -7.29 14.01 25.14
CA ALA A 80 -6.75 13.54 26.42
C ALA A 80 -5.33 14.04 26.74
N ALA A 81 -4.89 15.19 26.22
CA ALA A 81 -3.62 15.80 26.61
C ALA A 81 -3.79 17.27 27.00
N GLY A 82 -4.36 17.49 28.18
CA GLY A 82 -4.40 18.79 28.86
C GLY A 82 -4.62 18.58 30.35
N TYR A 83 -3.56 18.21 31.06
CA TYR A 83 -3.46 18.35 32.52
C TYR A 83 -2.84 19.70 32.86
#